data_AF-A0A814LEV5-F1
#
_entry.id   AF-A0A814LEV5-F1
#
_cell.length_a   1.000
_cell.length_b   1.000
_cell.length_c   1.000
_cell.angle_alpha   90.00
_cell.angle_beta   90.00
_cell.angle_gamma   90.00
#
_symmetry.space_group_name_H-M   'P 1'
#
loop_
_entity.id
_entity.type
_entity.pdbx_description
1 polymer ?
#
loop_
_entity_poly.entity_id
_entity_poly.type
_entity_poly.pdbx_seq_one_letter_code
_entity_poly.pdbx_strand_id
1 'polypeptide(L)'
;MSSDQTLRDLYSNTRGSVTSPRKLYFRRLPFNYTELEHRRPIRIFFTNPAKKDEQREVQLYVKKSSTVAEFLDEVKQWIPSVCSENGSQQLRLIEVTLSSQINSLPFHLNIWSNRSCMDELENCSNRYYHLEEISNDEIDLEKDSELIPVAHYTKENIIQINIQKFFPFLLKVIHNESFGDVKQRLQTKMGLVNREFEKYRFSIFNGSKVISRCDDNMGKINVNELKLVQSICWLGLELPSISNPRKTRKSLFSEKPIRIN
;
A
#
# COMPACT_ATOMS: atom_id res chain seq x y z
N MET A 1 26.77 -12.75 -16.38
CA MET A 1 27.33 -12.05 -17.57
C MET A 1 28.56 -12.83 -17.98
N SER A 2 28.71 -13.18 -19.27
CA SER A 2 29.95 -13.77 -19.75
C SER A 2 31.11 -12.82 -19.40
N SER A 3 32.20 -13.36 -18.88
CA SER A 3 33.37 -12.64 -18.37
C SER A 3 34.12 -11.79 -19.41
N ASP A 4 33.68 -11.81 -20.68
CA ASP A 4 34.39 -11.24 -21.82
C ASP A 4 33.73 -9.99 -22.44
N GLN A 5 32.69 -9.41 -21.83
CA GLN A 5 32.11 -8.15 -22.35
C GLN A 5 32.98 -6.94 -21.98
N THR A 6 33.35 -6.15 -22.99
CA THR A 6 34.14 -4.91 -22.81
C THR A 6 33.23 -3.68 -22.69
N LEU A 7 33.76 -2.58 -22.12
CA LEU A 7 33.07 -1.29 -22.14
C LEU A 7 32.74 -0.82 -23.57
N ARG A 8 33.55 -1.20 -24.57
CA ARG A 8 33.29 -0.87 -25.98
C ARG A 8 32.01 -1.53 -26.48
N ASP A 9 31.72 -2.75 -26.03
CA ASP A 9 30.52 -3.51 -26.41
C ASP A 9 29.24 -2.92 -25.81
N LEU A 10 29.32 -2.28 -24.65
CA LEU A 10 28.17 -1.58 -24.04
C LEU A 10 27.75 -0.33 -24.82
N TYR A 11 28.67 0.28 -25.59
CA TYR A 11 28.43 1.52 -26.33
C TYR A 11 28.34 1.34 -27.84
N SER A 12 28.67 0.16 -28.39
CA SER A 12 28.62 -0.10 -29.83
C SER A 12 27.19 -0.05 -30.40
N ASN A 13 26.17 -0.24 -29.56
CA ASN A 13 24.75 -0.22 -29.94
C ASN A 13 24.02 1.11 -29.68
N THR A 14 24.69 2.16 -29.20
CA THR A 14 24.03 3.46 -29.00
C THR A 14 23.94 4.21 -30.32
N ARG A 15 22.72 4.36 -30.86
CA ARG A 15 22.42 5.21 -32.05
C ARG A 15 22.49 6.71 -31.73
N GLY A 16 23.62 7.15 -31.14
CA GLY A 16 23.91 8.53 -30.81
C GLY A 16 25.01 9.09 -31.71
N SER A 17 24.97 10.40 -31.95
CA SER A 17 26.08 11.12 -32.60
C SER A 17 27.39 10.85 -31.84
N VAL A 18 28.51 10.70 -32.57
CA VAL A 18 29.88 10.50 -32.04
C VAL A 18 30.27 11.59 -31.03
N THR A 19 29.62 12.76 -31.11
CA THR A 19 29.83 13.92 -30.25
C THR A 19 29.04 13.92 -28.94
N SER A 20 28.13 12.97 -28.73
CA SER A 20 27.30 12.92 -27.52
C SER A 20 28.05 12.26 -26.36
N PRO A 21 27.98 12.83 -25.13
CA PRO A 21 28.63 12.24 -23.97
C PRO A 21 28.00 10.88 -23.65
N ARG A 22 28.85 9.87 -23.54
CA ARG A 22 28.47 8.51 -23.17
C ARG A 22 28.12 8.46 -21.68
N LYS A 23 26.96 7.90 -21.34
CA LYS A 23 26.46 7.82 -19.96
C LYS A 23 26.26 6.37 -19.55
N LEU A 24 26.75 6.01 -18.37
CA LEU A 24 26.40 4.78 -17.68
C LEU A 24 25.56 5.13 -16.46
N TYR A 25 24.46 4.40 -16.31
CA TYR A 25 23.63 4.47 -15.13
C TYR A 25 23.93 3.23 -14.30
N PHE A 26 24.19 3.45 -13.01
CA PHE A 26 24.36 2.38 -12.05
C PHE A 26 23.45 2.64 -10.85
N ARG A 27 23.15 1.57 -10.12
CA ARG A 27 22.42 1.62 -8.86
C ARG A 27 23.28 0.95 -7.80
N ARG A 28 23.45 1.61 -6.65
CA ARG A 28 24.07 0.98 -5.49
C ARG A 28 23.06 0.01 -4.87
N LEU A 29 23.45 -1.26 -4.74
CA LEU A 29 22.67 -2.26 -4.03
C LEU A 29 23.10 -2.29 -2.56
N PRO A 30 22.18 -2.55 -1.62
CA PRO A 30 22.51 -2.67 -0.21
C PRO A 30 23.10 -4.05 0.17
N PHE A 31 23.35 -4.92 -0.81
CA PHE A 31 23.91 -6.27 -0.67
C PHE A 31 24.92 -6.54 -1.80
N ASN A 32 25.66 -7.66 -1.73
CA ASN A 32 26.69 -7.98 -2.72
C ASN A 32 26.05 -8.38 -4.06
N TYR A 33 26.60 -7.90 -5.18
CA TYR A 33 26.09 -8.22 -6.52
C TYR A 33 26.05 -9.74 -6.81
N THR A 34 26.90 -10.55 -6.17
CA THR A 34 26.89 -12.02 -6.32
C THR A 34 25.60 -12.65 -5.80
N GLU A 35 24.89 -11.99 -4.88
CA GLU A 35 23.61 -12.46 -4.37
C GLU A 35 22.45 -12.20 -5.34
N LEU A 36 22.66 -11.43 -6.42
CA LEU A 36 21.60 -11.01 -7.32
C LEU A 36 20.91 -12.21 -8.01
N GLU A 37 21.64 -13.31 -8.25
CA GLU A 37 21.08 -14.54 -8.84
C GLU A 37 20.07 -15.24 -7.90
N HIS A 38 20.27 -15.09 -6.59
CA HIS A 38 19.46 -15.70 -5.53
C HIS A 38 18.37 -14.76 -5.00
N ARG A 39 18.39 -13.50 -5.45
CA ARG A 39 17.41 -12.49 -5.07
C ARG A 39 16.48 -12.17 -6.23
N ARG A 40 15.29 -11.67 -5.91
CA ARG A 40 14.35 -11.17 -6.91
C ARG A 40 13.81 -9.79 -6.52
N PRO A 41 13.60 -8.89 -7.49
CA PRO A 41 13.02 -7.60 -7.20
C PRO A 41 11.54 -7.75 -6.83
N ILE A 42 11.11 -7.02 -5.80
CA ILE A 42 9.72 -6.86 -5.39
C ILE A 42 9.43 -5.38 -5.15
N ARG A 43 8.24 -4.93 -5.54
CA ARG A 43 7.75 -3.57 -5.27
C ARG A 43 7.04 -3.58 -3.92
N ILE A 44 7.52 -2.77 -2.99
CA ILE A 44 6.99 -2.64 -1.64
C ILE A 44 6.58 -1.19 -1.40
N PHE A 45 5.42 -1.02 -0.77
CA PHE A 45 4.93 0.24 -0.26
C PHE A 45 5.18 0.31 1.25
N PHE A 46 5.39 1.50 1.79
CA PHE A 46 5.34 1.71 3.23
C PHE A 46 4.91 3.14 3.54
N THR A 47 4.28 3.33 4.68
CA THR A 47 3.90 4.67 5.16
C THR A 47 5.13 5.30 5.79
N ASN A 48 5.49 6.52 5.39
CA ASN A 48 6.60 7.23 6.03
C ASN A 48 6.22 7.56 7.49
N PRO A 49 6.93 7.06 8.51
CA PRO A 49 6.57 7.31 9.90
C PRO A 49 6.60 8.81 10.27
N ALA A 50 7.50 9.58 9.64
CA ALA A 50 7.61 11.02 9.85
C ALA A 50 6.53 11.84 9.11
N LYS A 51 5.87 11.24 8.11
CA LYS A 51 4.82 11.86 7.28
C LYS A 51 3.77 10.81 6.94
N LYS A 52 2.83 10.59 7.87
CA LYS A 52 1.84 9.51 7.80
C LYS A 52 0.87 9.63 6.61
N ASP A 53 0.80 10.79 5.99
CA ASP A 53 0.07 11.08 4.75
C ASP A 53 0.85 10.74 3.47
N GLU A 54 2.13 10.39 3.57
CA GLU A 54 3.02 10.06 2.46
C GLU A 54 3.27 8.54 2.38
N GLN A 55 2.75 7.92 1.32
CA GLN A 55 3.11 6.56 0.92
C GLN A 55 4.39 6.58 0.06
N ARG A 56 5.33 5.67 0.35
CA ARG A 56 6.56 5.50 -0.42
C ARG A 56 6.58 4.16 -1.12
N GLU A 57 6.94 4.17 -2.40
CA GLU A 57 7.23 2.97 -3.17
C GLU A 57 8.74 2.74 -3.26
N VAL A 58 9.18 1.53 -2.93
CA VAL A 58 10.57 1.10 -3.04
C VAL A 58 10.66 -0.26 -3.73
N GLN A 59 11.68 -0.41 -4.57
CA GLN A 59 12.03 -1.71 -5.13
C GLN A 59 13.10 -2.36 -4.24
N LEU A 60 12.73 -3.43 -3.56
CA LEU A 60 13.60 -4.22 -2.71
C LEU A 60 13.96 -5.55 -3.39
N TYR A 61 15.01 -6.22 -2.92
CA TYR A 61 15.50 -7.47 -3.50
C TYR A 61 15.51 -8.57 -2.45
N VAL A 62 14.46 -9.38 -2.46
CA VAL A 62 14.25 -10.43 -1.44
C VAL A 62 15.07 -11.66 -1.80
N LYS A 63 15.64 -12.34 -0.82
CA LYS A 63 16.18 -13.70 -1.03
C LYS A 63 15.01 -14.65 -1.23
N LYS A 64 15.04 -15.47 -2.27
CA LYS A 64 13.92 -16.39 -2.56
C LYS A 64 13.66 -17.38 -1.42
N SER A 65 14.71 -17.79 -0.72
CA SER A 65 14.67 -18.78 0.36
C SER A 65 14.47 -18.20 1.76
N SER A 66 14.39 -16.87 1.91
CA SER A 66 14.21 -16.27 3.24
C SER A 66 12.76 -16.33 3.68
N THR A 67 12.53 -16.35 4.99
CA THR A 67 11.21 -16.13 5.57
C THR A 67 10.81 -14.66 5.53
N VAL A 68 9.51 -14.38 5.73
CA VAL A 68 9.00 -13.01 5.90
C VAL A 68 9.71 -12.32 7.09
N ALA A 69 9.91 -13.00 8.22
CA ALA A 69 10.60 -12.42 9.38
C ALA A 69 12.02 -11.92 9.03
N GLU A 70 12.82 -12.77 8.40
CA GLU A 70 14.18 -12.43 7.97
C GLU A 70 14.19 -11.26 6.98
N PHE A 71 13.22 -11.24 6.05
CA PHE A 71 13.06 -10.13 5.13
C PHE A 71 12.74 -8.82 5.86
N LEU A 72 11.81 -8.82 6.81
CA LEU A 72 11.43 -7.63 7.57
C LEU A 72 12.62 -7.06 8.36
N ASP A 73 13.45 -7.92 8.96
CA ASP A 73 14.65 -7.47 9.68
C ASP A 73 15.72 -6.92 8.73
N GLU A 74 15.87 -7.50 7.53
CA GLU A 74 16.76 -6.97 6.49
C GLU A 74 16.27 -5.60 5.98
N VAL A 75 14.95 -5.40 5.84
CA VAL A 75 14.39 -4.09 5.44
C VAL A 75 14.70 -3.00 6.46
N LYS A 76 14.63 -3.28 7.77
CA LYS A 76 14.96 -2.30 8.81
C LYS A 76 16.42 -1.82 8.70
N GLN A 77 17.34 -2.69 8.29
CA GLN A 77 18.74 -2.33 8.08
C GLN A 77 18.92 -1.45 6.84
N TRP A 78 18.19 -1.75 5.77
CA TRP A 78 18.26 -0.99 4.52
C TRP A 78 17.54 0.36 4.57
N ILE A 79 16.46 0.42 5.35
CA ILE A 79 15.61 1.60 5.53
C ILE A 79 15.48 1.86 7.04
N PRO A 80 16.47 2.52 7.68
CA PRO A 80 16.43 2.78 9.11
C PRO A 80 15.21 3.59 9.57
N SER A 81 14.61 4.37 8.67
CA SER A 81 13.41 5.18 8.93
C SER A 81 12.10 4.47 8.56
N VAL A 82 12.08 3.14 8.42
CA VAL A 82 10.85 2.38 8.07
C VAL A 82 9.88 2.30 9.25
N CYS A 83 10.40 2.37 10.48
CA CYS A 83 9.63 2.43 11.73
C CYS A 83 9.74 3.80 12.38
N SER A 84 8.74 4.17 13.19
CA SER A 84 8.80 5.34 14.06
C SER A 84 9.86 5.15 15.14
N GLU A 85 10.64 6.18 15.50
CA GLU A 85 11.64 6.05 16.57
C GLU A 85 11.06 5.56 17.90
N ASN A 86 9.86 6.04 18.26
CA ASN A 86 9.12 5.66 19.47
C ASN A 86 8.00 4.63 19.19
N GLY A 87 8.04 4.00 18.02
CA GLY A 87 7.06 2.97 17.64
C GLY A 87 7.42 1.59 18.19
N SER A 88 6.66 0.58 17.76
CA SER A 88 6.83 -0.80 18.23
C SER A 88 8.11 -1.45 17.69
N GLN A 89 8.69 -0.92 16.61
CA GLN A 89 9.76 -1.57 15.83
C GLN A 89 9.36 -2.94 15.24
N GLN A 90 8.07 -3.30 15.29
CA GLN A 90 7.55 -4.54 14.74
C GLN A 90 6.85 -4.23 13.42
N LEU A 91 7.38 -4.78 12.33
CA LEU A 91 6.77 -4.67 11.01
C LEU A 91 5.89 -5.89 10.76
N ARG A 92 4.86 -5.70 9.93
CA ARG A 92 4.14 -6.77 9.24
C ARG A 92 4.12 -6.52 7.74
N LEU A 93 4.09 -7.62 6.99
CA LEU A 93 3.89 -7.58 5.55
C LEU A 93 2.40 -7.81 5.23
N ILE A 94 1.81 -6.85 4.54
CA ILE A 94 0.42 -6.89 4.09
C ILE A 94 0.42 -7.00 2.57
N GLU A 95 -0.33 -7.95 2.04
CA GLU A 95 -0.66 -8.02 0.63
C GLU A 95 -2.06 -7.48 0.39
N VAL A 96 -2.19 -6.63 -0.62
CA VAL A 96 -3.46 -6.16 -1.17
C VAL A 96 -3.57 -6.66 -2.60
N THR A 97 -4.53 -7.55 -2.83
CA THR A 97 -4.87 -8.04 -4.17
C THR A 97 -6.12 -7.33 -4.65
N LEU A 98 -6.01 -6.56 -5.73
CA LEU A 98 -7.16 -5.90 -6.36
C LEU A 98 -7.96 -6.92 -7.17
N SER A 99 -9.28 -6.92 -6.97
CA SER A 99 -10.22 -7.73 -7.76
C SER A 99 -10.95 -6.87 -8.77
N SER A 100 -11.02 -7.34 -10.02
CA SER A 100 -11.84 -6.72 -11.07
C SER A 100 -13.25 -7.34 -11.14
N GLN A 101 -13.58 -8.29 -10.28
CA GLN A 101 -14.88 -8.97 -10.33
C GLN A 101 -15.96 -8.08 -9.74
N ILE A 102 -16.92 -7.74 -10.60
CA ILE A 102 -18.16 -7.05 -10.24
C ILE A 102 -18.91 -7.99 -9.29
N ASN A 103 -19.05 -7.60 -8.01
CA ASN A 103 -19.70 -8.30 -6.89
C ASN A 103 -18.78 -9.00 -5.87
N SER A 104 -17.45 -9.01 -6.03
CA SER A 104 -16.54 -9.42 -4.94
C SER A 104 -16.08 -8.21 -4.12
N LEU A 105 -15.39 -8.47 -3.01
CA LEU A 105 -14.58 -7.44 -2.33
C LEU A 105 -13.72 -6.69 -3.38
N PRO A 106 -13.65 -5.34 -3.35
CA PRO A 106 -12.83 -4.56 -4.29
C PRO A 106 -11.34 -4.89 -4.16
N PHE A 107 -10.93 -5.38 -2.99
CA PHE A 107 -9.59 -5.85 -2.70
C PHE A 107 -9.64 -6.96 -1.64
N HIS A 108 -8.67 -7.86 -1.67
CA HIS A 108 -8.39 -8.80 -0.59
C HIS A 108 -7.13 -8.34 0.14
N LEU A 109 -7.21 -8.26 1.47
CA LEU A 109 -6.08 -7.95 2.34
C LEU A 109 -5.64 -9.24 3.03
N ASN A 110 -4.36 -9.60 2.89
CA ASN A 110 -3.75 -10.74 3.55
C ASN A 110 -2.56 -10.29 4.39
N ILE A 111 -2.49 -10.74 5.65
CA ILE A 111 -1.32 -10.54 6.51
C ILE A 111 -0.44 -11.76 6.34
N TRP A 112 0.78 -11.56 5.85
CA TRP A 112 1.72 -12.65 5.68
C TRP A 112 2.27 -13.11 7.04
N SER A 113 2.30 -14.42 7.25
CA SER A 113 2.90 -15.02 8.44
C SER A 113 4.41 -14.81 8.42
N ASN A 114 4.99 -14.50 9.58
CA ASN A 114 6.44 -14.38 9.76
C ASN A 114 7.21 -15.64 9.32
N ARG A 115 6.54 -16.80 9.30
CA ARG A 115 7.13 -18.09 8.89
C ARG A 115 6.98 -18.40 7.41
N SER A 116 6.15 -17.66 6.67
CA SER A 116 5.95 -17.88 5.24
C SER A 116 7.23 -17.60 4.46
N CYS A 117 7.42 -18.33 3.37
CA CYS A 117 8.60 -18.17 2.52
C CYS A 117 8.40 -17.00 1.55
N MET A 118 9.48 -16.25 1.29
CA MET A 118 9.41 -15.09 0.40
C MET A 118 9.27 -15.47 -1.08
N ASP A 119 9.42 -16.72 -1.48
CA ASP A 119 9.14 -17.19 -2.85
C ASP A 119 7.63 -17.32 -3.15
N GLU A 120 6.79 -17.49 -2.12
CA GLU A 120 5.33 -17.58 -2.22
C GLU A 120 4.69 -16.28 -2.73
N LEU A 121 5.34 -15.13 -2.53
CA LEU A 121 4.82 -13.83 -2.96
C LEU A 121 4.82 -13.73 -4.50
N GLU A 122 3.68 -13.47 -5.12
CA GLU A 122 3.61 -13.23 -6.56
C GLU A 122 3.93 -11.77 -6.92
N ASN A 123 4.71 -11.54 -7.97
CA ASN A 123 4.97 -10.19 -8.49
C ASN A 123 4.08 -9.93 -9.73
N CYS A 124 2.79 -9.71 -9.48
CA CYS A 124 1.77 -9.49 -10.50
C CYS A 124 1.22 -8.06 -10.42
N SER A 125 0.69 -7.52 -11.52
CA SER A 125 0.26 -6.12 -11.62
C SER A 125 -0.93 -5.75 -10.72
N ASN A 126 -1.71 -6.73 -10.28
CA ASN A 126 -2.87 -6.55 -9.40
C ASN A 126 -2.57 -6.86 -7.92
N ARG A 127 -1.34 -7.27 -7.58
CA ARG A 127 -0.91 -7.52 -6.20
C ARG A 127 0.06 -6.45 -5.75
N TYR A 128 -0.17 -5.94 -4.56
CA TYR A 128 0.63 -4.89 -3.95
C TYR A 128 1.02 -5.32 -2.55
N TYR A 129 2.26 -5.03 -2.17
CA TYR A 129 2.78 -5.38 -0.85
C TYR A 129 3.09 -4.12 -0.07
N HIS A 130 2.70 -4.08 1.19
CA HIS A 130 2.91 -2.96 2.08
C HIS A 130 3.54 -3.41 3.39
N LEU A 131 4.52 -2.65 3.85
CA LEU A 131 5.08 -2.78 5.18
C LEU A 131 4.38 -1.78 6.09
N GLU A 132 3.78 -2.32 7.14
CA GLU A 132 3.14 -1.54 8.18
C GLU A 132 3.86 -1.79 9.50
N GLU A 133 4.19 -0.72 10.23
CA GLU A 133 4.55 -0.83 11.64
C GLU A 133 3.29 -1.15 12.46
N ILE A 134 3.33 -2.28 13.18
CA ILE A 134 2.25 -2.72 14.05
C ILE A 134 2.12 -1.70 15.18
N SER A 135 0.93 -1.15 15.39
CA SER A 135 0.73 -0.22 16.51
C SER A 135 0.83 -0.96 17.85
N ASN A 136 1.29 -0.30 18.92
CA ASN A 136 1.53 -0.97 20.20
C ASN A 136 0.26 -1.67 20.75
N ASP A 137 -0.92 -1.12 20.48
CA ASP A 137 -2.22 -1.68 20.86
C ASP A 137 -2.67 -2.88 19.99
N GLU A 138 -1.95 -3.17 18.91
CA GLU A 138 -2.22 -4.25 17.94
C GLU A 138 -1.25 -5.44 18.07
N ILE A 139 -0.20 -5.35 18.90
CA ILE A 139 0.79 -6.43 19.09
C ILE A 139 0.12 -7.64 19.72
N ASP A 140 -0.58 -7.41 20.83
CA ASP A 140 -1.35 -8.42 21.55
C ASP A 140 -2.82 -8.02 21.51
N LEU A 141 -3.53 -8.50 20.47
CA LEU A 141 -4.95 -8.24 20.32
C LEU A 141 -5.72 -8.87 21.48
N GLU A 142 -6.54 -8.05 22.14
CA GLU A 142 -7.46 -8.48 23.19
C GLU A 142 -8.56 -9.37 22.60
N LYS A 143 -9.11 -10.28 23.44
CA LYS A 143 -10.12 -11.27 23.03
C LYS A 143 -11.37 -10.65 22.38
N ASP A 144 -11.74 -9.44 22.82
CA ASP A 144 -12.90 -8.71 22.34
C ASP A 144 -12.54 -7.66 21.27
N SER A 145 -11.35 -7.77 20.66
CA SER A 145 -10.88 -6.90 19.60
C SER A 145 -10.64 -7.64 18.29
N GLU A 146 -10.68 -6.92 17.18
CA GLU A 146 -10.45 -7.45 15.84
C GLU A 146 -9.73 -6.41 14.97
N LEU A 147 -8.90 -6.85 14.02
CA LEU A 147 -8.36 -5.97 12.98
C LEU A 147 -9.31 -5.97 11.79
N ILE A 148 -9.82 -4.81 11.41
CA ILE A 148 -10.63 -4.65 10.19
C ILE A 148 -9.85 -3.95 9.09
N PRO A 149 -10.06 -4.30 7.82
CA PRO A 149 -9.51 -3.55 6.70
C PRO A 149 -10.16 -2.16 6.62
N VAL A 150 -9.33 -1.17 6.29
CA VAL A 150 -9.73 0.21 6.03
C VAL A 150 -9.22 0.62 4.66
N ALA A 151 -10.10 1.18 3.82
CA ALA A 151 -9.73 1.62 2.48
C ALA A 151 -10.46 2.90 2.08
N HIS A 152 -9.82 3.67 1.21
CA HIS A 152 -10.40 4.90 0.66
C HIS A 152 -11.27 4.58 -0.55
N TYR A 153 -12.38 5.29 -0.70
CA TYR A 153 -13.26 5.18 -1.87
C TYR A 153 -13.77 6.56 -2.33
N THR A 154 -14.26 6.62 -3.56
CA THR A 154 -15.02 7.78 -4.07
C THR A 154 -16.44 7.37 -4.42
N LYS A 155 -17.37 8.34 -4.47
CA LYS A 155 -18.77 8.08 -4.84
C LYS A 155 -18.91 7.45 -6.21
N GLU A 156 -18.04 7.79 -7.16
CA GLU A 156 -18.11 7.24 -8.52
C GLU A 156 -17.52 5.83 -8.63
N ASN A 157 -16.63 5.43 -7.72
CA ASN A 157 -15.97 4.13 -7.82
C ASN A 157 -15.43 3.61 -6.48
N ILE A 158 -16.05 2.53 -5.97
CA ILE A 158 -15.59 1.79 -4.78
C ILE A 158 -14.26 1.05 -5.05
N ILE A 159 -13.94 0.76 -6.33
CA ILE A 159 -12.81 -0.08 -6.75
C ILE A 159 -11.55 0.75 -7.04
N GLN A 160 -11.65 2.07 -7.19
CA GLN A 160 -10.49 2.93 -7.47
C GLN A 160 -9.76 3.35 -6.19
N ILE A 161 -9.20 2.36 -5.49
CA ILE A 161 -8.17 2.65 -4.50
C ILE A 161 -6.95 3.14 -5.27
N ASN A 162 -6.60 4.41 -5.11
CA ASN A 162 -5.32 4.91 -5.60
C ASN A 162 -4.22 4.38 -4.69
N ILE A 163 -3.79 3.13 -4.91
CA ILE A 163 -2.81 2.42 -4.07
C ILE A 163 -1.50 3.21 -3.90
N GLN A 164 -1.14 4.06 -4.87
CA GLN A 164 0.04 4.93 -4.78
C GLN A 164 -0.12 6.07 -3.77
N LYS A 165 -1.36 6.49 -3.49
CA LYS A 165 -1.67 7.58 -2.56
C LYS A 165 -2.24 7.09 -1.24
N PHE A 166 -3.06 6.04 -1.30
CA PHE A 166 -3.89 5.54 -0.21
C PHE A 166 -3.83 4.02 -0.20
N PHE A 167 -2.85 3.45 0.51
CA PHE A 167 -2.75 2.02 0.68
C PHE A 167 -3.79 1.54 1.71
N PRO A 168 -4.55 0.46 1.47
CA PRO A 168 -5.45 -0.12 2.46
C PRO A 168 -4.67 -0.62 3.68
N PHE A 169 -5.15 -0.29 4.86
CA PHE A 169 -4.46 -0.63 6.12
C PHE A 169 -5.43 -1.30 7.08
N LEU A 170 -4.89 -1.80 8.19
CA LEU A 170 -5.70 -2.44 9.23
C LEU A 170 -5.97 -1.46 10.37
N LEU A 171 -7.11 -1.60 11.04
CA LEU A 171 -7.43 -0.83 12.24
C LEU A 171 -8.00 -1.77 13.29
N LYS A 172 -7.45 -1.73 14.51
CA LYS A 172 -8.06 -2.38 15.68
C LYS A 172 -9.42 -1.75 15.96
N VAL A 173 -10.41 -2.60 16.15
CA VAL A 173 -11.72 -2.26 16.71
C VAL A 173 -12.02 -3.15 17.90
N ILE A 174 -12.76 -2.63 18.88
CA ILE A 174 -13.06 -3.27 20.15
C ILE A 174 -14.58 -3.41 20.28
N HIS A 175 -15.03 -4.57 20.75
CA HIS A 175 -16.45 -4.82 20.99
C HIS A 175 -17.01 -3.83 22.01
N ASN A 176 -18.21 -3.31 21.72
CA ASN A 176 -18.90 -2.29 22.51
C ASN A 176 -18.24 -0.91 22.61
N GLU A 177 -17.19 -0.61 21.81
CA GLU A 177 -16.63 0.75 21.74
C GLU A 177 -17.53 1.71 20.94
N SER A 178 -17.39 3.01 21.18
CA SER A 178 -18.12 4.00 20.40
C SER A 178 -17.44 4.23 19.04
N PHE A 179 -18.19 4.65 18.03
CA PHE A 179 -17.56 5.06 16.77
C PHE A 179 -16.69 6.32 16.92
N GLY A 180 -16.92 7.13 17.95
CA GLY A 180 -16.03 8.23 18.32
C GLY A 180 -14.61 7.75 18.63
N ASP A 181 -14.48 6.67 19.39
CA ASP A 181 -13.19 6.07 19.75
C ASP A 181 -12.49 5.49 18.52
N VAL A 182 -13.25 4.81 17.65
CA VAL A 182 -12.75 4.31 16.34
C VAL A 182 -12.22 5.47 15.49
N LYS A 183 -12.95 6.59 15.41
CA LYS A 183 -12.54 7.79 14.67
C LYS A 183 -11.25 8.39 15.22
N GLN A 184 -11.12 8.48 16.54
CA GLN A 184 -9.90 9.01 17.17
C GLN A 184 -8.67 8.14 16.86
N ARG A 185 -8.83 6.81 16.93
CA ARG A 185 -7.77 5.85 16.57
C ARG A 185 -7.40 5.97 15.09
N LEU A 186 -8.40 6.03 14.21
CA LEU A 186 -8.23 6.20 12.78
C LEU A 186 -7.51 7.51 12.44
N GLN A 187 -7.93 8.64 13.03
CA GLN A 187 -7.31 9.94 12.82
C GLN A 187 -5.83 9.93 13.23
N THR A 188 -5.53 9.35 14.39
CA THR A 188 -4.15 9.21 14.90
C THR A 188 -3.29 8.33 13.99
N LYS A 189 -3.88 7.25 13.45
CA LYS A 189 -3.21 6.33 12.52
C LYS A 189 -2.91 7.01 11.18
N MET A 190 -3.82 7.82 10.66
CA MET A 190 -3.63 8.58 9.41
C MET A 190 -2.76 9.85 9.59
N GLY A 191 -2.54 10.29 10.83
CA GLY A 191 -1.78 11.52 11.13
C GLY A 191 -2.44 12.80 10.62
N LEU A 192 -3.78 12.82 10.52
CA LEU A 192 -4.53 13.95 10.00
C LEU A 192 -4.94 14.93 11.10
N VAL A 193 -4.87 16.22 10.80
CA VAL A 193 -5.40 17.28 11.68
C VAL A 193 -6.94 17.30 11.64
N ASN A 194 -7.59 17.75 12.72
CA ASN A 194 -9.06 17.72 12.87
C ASN A 194 -9.80 18.27 11.64
N ARG A 195 -9.39 19.45 11.14
CA ARG A 195 -10.02 20.11 9.99
C ARG A 195 -9.97 19.28 8.69
N GLU A 196 -8.95 18.45 8.53
CA GLU A 196 -8.84 17.56 7.36
C GLU A 196 -9.65 16.29 7.56
N PHE A 197 -9.61 15.73 8.76
CA PHE A 197 -10.32 14.51 9.13
C PHE A 197 -11.85 14.67 9.12
N GLU A 198 -12.37 15.82 9.55
CA GLU A 198 -13.81 16.15 9.55
C GLU A 198 -14.47 16.11 8.16
N LYS A 199 -13.66 16.18 7.09
CA LYS A 199 -14.16 16.14 5.72
C LYS A 199 -14.49 14.72 5.25
N TYR A 200 -13.98 13.70 5.94
CA TYR A 200 -14.21 12.31 5.58
C TYR A 200 -15.63 11.88 5.96
N ARG A 201 -16.19 10.98 5.15
CA ARG A 201 -17.40 10.23 5.50
C ARG A 201 -17.06 8.76 5.62
N PHE A 202 -17.73 8.08 6.54
CA PHE A 202 -17.37 6.73 6.93
C PHE A 202 -18.55 5.80 6.65
N SER A 203 -18.26 4.63 6.08
CA SER A 203 -19.26 3.61 5.81
C SER A 203 -18.69 2.22 6.09
N ILE A 204 -19.49 1.33 6.66
CA ILE A 204 -19.14 -0.10 6.73
C ILE A 204 -19.65 -0.76 5.47
N PHE A 205 -18.75 -1.49 4.81
CA PHE A 205 -19.03 -2.27 3.62
C PHE A 205 -19.00 -3.76 3.93
N ASN A 206 -19.86 -4.51 3.26
CA ASN A 206 -19.77 -5.96 3.10
C ASN A 206 -19.60 -6.23 1.60
N GLY A 207 -18.42 -6.68 1.18
CA GLY A 207 -18.09 -6.74 -0.25
C GLY A 207 -18.10 -5.35 -0.88
N SER A 208 -18.91 -5.16 -1.91
CA SER A 208 -19.15 -3.86 -2.56
C SER A 208 -20.38 -3.12 -2.01
N LYS A 209 -21.14 -3.72 -1.09
CA LYS A 209 -22.40 -3.15 -0.57
C LYS A 209 -22.14 -2.36 0.70
N VAL A 210 -22.62 -1.12 0.74
CA VAL A 210 -22.70 -0.33 1.98
C VAL A 210 -23.78 -0.94 2.87
N ILE A 211 -23.41 -1.38 4.07
CA ILE A 211 -24.36 -1.92 5.06
C ILE A 211 -24.72 -0.91 6.16
N SER A 212 -23.82 0.03 6.46
CA SER A 212 -24.07 1.09 7.42
C SER A 212 -23.30 2.35 7.04
N ARG A 213 -23.91 3.52 7.26
CA ARG A 213 -23.20 4.80 7.26
C ARG A 213 -22.88 5.13 8.71
N CYS A 214 -21.61 5.43 8.99
CA CYS A 214 -21.18 5.70 10.34
C CYS A 214 -21.25 7.19 10.62
N ASP A 215 -22.04 7.56 11.62
CA ASP A 215 -22.13 8.91 12.17
C ASP A 215 -21.98 8.86 13.70
N ASP A 216 -22.13 10.02 14.36
CA ASP A 216 -22.03 10.12 15.82
C ASP A 216 -23.18 9.42 16.56
N ASN A 217 -24.26 9.08 15.85
CA ASN A 217 -25.39 8.34 16.38
C ASN A 217 -25.27 6.84 16.12
N MET A 218 -24.20 6.41 15.43
CA MET A 218 -23.94 4.98 15.26
C MET A 218 -23.79 4.38 16.66
N GLY A 219 -24.58 3.35 16.93
CA GLY A 219 -24.50 2.60 18.17
C GLY A 219 -23.10 2.01 18.38
N LYS A 220 -22.96 1.25 19.46
CA LYS A 220 -21.68 0.62 19.78
C LYS A 220 -21.26 -0.41 18.73
N ILE A 221 -19.95 -0.53 18.52
CA ILE A 221 -19.39 -1.49 17.57
C ILE A 221 -19.64 -2.92 18.04
N ASN A 222 -20.27 -3.73 17.20
CA ASN A 222 -20.39 -5.16 17.42
C ASN A 222 -19.41 -5.90 16.51
N VAL A 223 -18.25 -6.29 17.06
CA VAL A 223 -17.22 -7.04 16.34
C VAL A 223 -17.76 -8.32 15.68
N ASN A 224 -18.78 -8.99 16.26
CA ASN A 224 -19.35 -10.20 15.66
C ASN A 224 -20.09 -9.93 14.34
N GLU A 225 -20.65 -8.72 14.16
CA GLU A 225 -21.26 -8.31 12.89
C GLU A 225 -20.21 -8.07 11.81
N LEU A 226 -18.99 -7.67 12.20
CA LEU A 226 -17.87 -7.46 11.29
C LEU A 226 -17.23 -8.78 10.84
N LYS A 227 -17.45 -9.86 11.60
CA LYS A 227 -16.96 -11.23 11.34
C LYS A 227 -17.83 -12.06 10.41
N LEU A 228 -18.91 -11.50 9.83
CA LEU A 228 -19.89 -12.26 9.04
C LEU A 228 -19.21 -13.17 7.99
N VAL A 229 -19.35 -14.47 8.25
CA VAL A 229 -18.69 -15.58 7.58
C VAL A 229 -18.92 -15.48 6.07
N GLN A 230 -17.83 -15.47 5.28
CA GLN A 230 -17.75 -15.37 3.81
C GLN A 230 -17.64 -13.97 3.19
N SER A 231 -17.84 -12.88 3.95
CA SER A 231 -17.57 -11.52 3.45
C SER A 231 -16.92 -10.66 4.52
N ILE A 232 -15.60 -10.46 4.42
CA ILE A 232 -14.86 -9.58 5.32
C ILE A 232 -15.44 -8.17 5.20
N CYS A 233 -16.08 -7.69 6.28
CA CYS A 233 -16.53 -6.30 6.33
C CYS A 233 -15.30 -5.38 6.39
N TRP A 234 -15.39 -4.21 5.77
CA TRP A 234 -14.31 -3.21 5.77
C TRP A 234 -14.85 -1.80 5.99
N LEU A 235 -14.02 -0.95 6.60
CA LEU A 235 -14.35 0.45 6.84
C LEU A 235 -13.91 1.29 5.64
N GLY A 236 -14.88 1.88 4.96
CA GLY A 236 -14.63 2.77 3.84
C GLY A 236 -14.50 4.23 4.27
N LEU A 237 -13.47 4.88 3.74
CA LEU A 237 -13.18 6.30 3.92
C LEU A 237 -13.53 7.03 2.63
N GLU A 238 -14.66 7.73 2.62
CA GLU A 238 -15.04 8.54 1.47
C GLU A 238 -14.12 9.76 1.41
N LEU A 239 -13.38 9.87 0.31
CA LEU A 239 -12.56 11.04 0.08
C LEU A 239 -13.47 12.27 -0.09
N PRO A 240 -13.14 13.40 0.57
CA PRO A 240 -13.78 14.66 0.25
C PRO A 240 -13.65 14.89 -1.25
N SER A 241 -14.69 15.43 -1.91
CA SER A 241 -14.63 15.72 -3.35
C SER A 241 -13.37 16.53 -3.64
N ILE A 242 -12.36 15.84 -4.18
CA ILE A 242 -11.15 16.49 -4.64
C ILE A 242 -11.63 17.30 -5.82
N SER A 243 -11.64 18.63 -5.69
CA SER A 243 -11.64 19.50 -6.87
C SER A 243 -10.48 19.00 -7.71
N ASN A 244 -10.78 18.24 -8.78
CA ASN A 244 -9.80 17.52 -9.59
C ASN A 244 -8.51 18.33 -9.68
N PRO A 245 -7.33 17.79 -9.30
CA PRO A 245 -6.10 18.46 -9.69
C PRO A 245 -6.22 18.59 -11.20
N ARG A 246 -6.29 19.83 -11.70
CA ARG A 246 -6.54 20.13 -13.10
C ARG A 246 -5.69 19.15 -13.88
N LYS A 247 -6.31 18.24 -14.64
CA LYS A 247 -5.61 17.46 -15.64
C LYS A 247 -4.87 18.52 -16.44
N THR A 248 -3.57 18.68 -16.21
CA THR A 248 -2.71 19.34 -17.17
C THR A 248 -2.81 18.43 -18.37
N ARG A 249 -3.78 18.72 -19.24
CA ARG A 249 -3.78 18.23 -20.61
C ARG A 249 -2.44 18.70 -21.15
N LYS A 250 -1.42 17.85 -21.05
CA LYS A 250 -0.39 17.83 -22.08
C LYS A 250 -1.18 17.47 -23.31
N SER A 251 -1.62 18.51 -24.03
CA SER A 251 -2.07 18.40 -25.40
C SER A 251 -0.95 17.67 -26.13
N LEU A 252 -1.15 16.37 -26.34
CA LEU A 252 -0.46 15.66 -27.39
C LEU A 252 -0.88 16.41 -28.66
N PHE A 253 0.12 17.03 -29.29
CA PHE A 253 0.01 17.68 -30.58
C PHE A 253 -0.46 16.65 -31.63
N SER A 254 -1.76 16.38 -31.72
CA SER A 254 -2.36 15.67 -32.87
C SER A 254 -3.88 15.65 -32.95
N GLU A 255 -4.63 16.24 -32.02
CA GLU A 255 -6.09 16.34 -32.16
C GLU A 255 -6.52 17.75 -32.59
N LYS A 256 -6.39 18.03 -33.89
CA LYS A 256 -7.25 19.03 -34.54
C LYS A 256 -8.28 18.28 -35.38
N PRO A 257 -9.58 18.65 -35.32
CA PRO A 257 -10.60 18.06 -36.17
C PRO A 257 -10.28 18.33 -37.65
N ILE A 258 -10.32 17.29 -38.46
CA ILE A 258 -10.25 17.39 -39.92
C ILE A 258 -11.58 18.01 -40.38
N ARG A 259 -11.49 19.17 -41.05
CA ARG A 259 -12.60 19.70 -41.83
C ARG A 259 -12.41 19.25 -43.27
N ILE A 260 -13.40 18.56 -43.82
CA ILE A 260 -13.49 18.28 -45.24
C ILE A 260 -14.27 19.45 -45.84
N ASN A 261 -13.66 20.17 -46.78
CA ASN A 261 -14.35 21.03 -47.73
C ASN A 261 -14.42 20.29 -49.07
#